data_AF-A0A3D5CU03-F1
#
_entry.id   AF-A0A3D5CU03-F1
#
_cell.length_a   1.000
_cell.length_b   1.000
_cell.length_c   1.000
_cell.angle_alpha   90.00
_cell.angle_beta   90.00
_cell.angle_gamma   90.00
#
_symmetry.space_group_name_H-M   'P 1'
#
loop_
_entity.id
_entity.type
_entity.pdbx_description
1 polymer ?
#
loop_
_entity_poly.entity_id
_entity_poly.type
_entity_poly.pdbx_seq_one_letter_code
_entity_poly.pdbx_strand_id
1 'polypeptide(L)'
;MELLLTDEAKEKLLAQQNEDEQLLLDIEDGDGPFADSRVTCQIDTSFRLILVKKETTKDLSLYSVKVETAVGPIYIKKSALMYLDDPTTIAVEPTYKSLQLKGPSGLLKGNLQIIHHE
;
A
#
# COMPACT_ATOMS: atom_id res chain seq x y z
N MET A 1 0.61 -3.18 14.99
CA MET A 1 0.88 -2.47 13.74
C MET A 1 0.05 -1.21 13.71
N GLU A 2 0.76 -0.11 13.76
CA GLU A 2 0.26 1.24 13.52
C GLU A 2 0.73 1.71 12.14
N LEU A 3 -0.19 2.32 11.39
CA LEU A 3 0.08 2.92 10.08
C LEU A 3 -0.27 4.41 10.14
N LEU A 4 0.75 5.25 10.04
CA LEU A 4 0.65 6.70 10.07
C LEU A 4 0.63 7.28 8.65
N LEU A 5 -0.06 8.39 8.48
CA LEU A 5 -0.14 9.15 7.22
C LEU A 5 0.27 10.59 7.50
N THR A 6 1.18 11.16 6.70
CA THR A 6 1.35 12.61 6.71
C THR A 6 0.14 13.27 6.05
N ASP A 7 -0.08 14.56 6.35
CA ASP A 7 -1.21 15.30 5.77
C ASP A 7 -1.14 15.32 4.24
N GLU A 8 0.04 15.48 3.64
CA GLU A 8 0.22 15.46 2.18
C GLU A 8 -0.04 14.08 1.59
N ALA A 9 0.32 13.00 2.30
CA ALA A 9 0.03 11.64 1.87
C ALA A 9 -1.48 11.37 1.90
N LYS A 10 -2.15 11.80 2.97
CA LYS A 10 -3.61 11.74 3.11
C LYS A 10 -4.30 12.45 1.96
N GLU A 11 -3.92 13.69 1.66
CA GLU A 11 -4.48 14.46 0.53
C GLU A 11 -4.28 13.73 -0.81
N LYS A 12 -3.07 13.20 -1.05
CA LYS A 12 -2.76 12.51 -2.30
C LYS A 12 -3.54 11.21 -2.48
N LEU A 13 -3.81 10.47 -1.40
CA LEU A 13 -4.62 9.25 -1.44
C LEU A 13 -6.10 9.57 -1.66
N LEU A 14 -6.66 10.54 -0.93
CA LEU A 14 -8.05 10.96 -1.09
C LEU A 14 -8.33 11.53 -2.49
N ALA A 15 -7.34 12.16 -3.13
CA ALA A 15 -7.47 12.66 -4.49
C ALA A 15 -7.52 11.55 -5.56
N GLN A 16 -7.12 10.32 -5.23
CA GLN A 16 -7.09 9.17 -6.16
C GLN A 16 -8.18 8.15 -5.87
N GLN A 17 -8.67 8.10 -4.62
CA GLN A 17 -9.65 7.12 -4.17
C GLN A 17 -11.08 7.59 -4.40
N ASN A 18 -11.90 6.74 -5.04
CA ASN A 18 -13.34 6.93 -5.13
C ASN A 18 -14.09 6.33 -3.93
N GLU A 19 -15.34 6.77 -3.71
CA GLU A 19 -16.15 6.30 -2.57
C GLU A 19 -16.46 4.81 -2.61
N ASP A 20 -16.47 4.19 -3.79
CA ASP A 20 -16.70 2.76 -4.02
C ASP A 20 -15.42 1.91 -3.97
N GLU A 21 -14.26 2.54 -3.75
CA GLU A 21 -12.96 1.88 -3.68
C GLU A 21 -12.44 1.71 -2.25
N GLN A 22 -11.60 0.69 -2.06
CA GLN A 22 -10.84 0.41 -0.85
C GLN A 22 -9.35 0.31 -1.17
N LEU A 23 -8.52 0.63 -0.17
CA LEU A 23 -7.08 0.67 -0.31
C LEU A 23 -6.44 -0.59 0.27
N LEU A 24 -5.58 -1.23 -0.50
CA LEU A 24 -4.77 -2.35 -0.08
C LEU A 24 -3.29 -1.94 -0.02
N LEU A 25 -2.58 -2.34 1.03
CA LEU A 25 -1.12 -2.30 1.06
C LEU A 25 -0.59 -3.69 0.70
N ASP A 26 0.05 -3.77 -0.45
CA ASP A 26 0.51 -5.02 -1.06
C ASP A 26 2.03 -5.11 -1.08
N ILE A 27 2.52 -6.34 -1.10
CA ILE A 27 3.90 -6.67 -1.46
C ILE A 27 3.86 -7.66 -2.63
N GLU A 28 4.56 -7.32 -3.71
CA GLU A 28 4.70 -8.22 -4.85
C GLU A 28 5.71 -9.33 -4.51
N ASP A 29 5.17 -10.49 -4.15
CA ASP A 29 5.88 -11.72 -3.81
C ASP A 29 5.46 -12.90 -4.71
N GLY A 30 4.70 -12.62 -5.79
CA GLY A 30 4.18 -13.62 -6.72
C GLY A 30 2.92 -14.36 -6.26
N ASP A 31 2.38 -14.05 -5.06
CA ASP A 31 1.16 -14.66 -4.53
C ASP A 31 -0.02 -13.69 -4.54
N GLY A 32 -1.23 -14.23 -4.74
CA GLY A 32 -2.47 -13.48 -4.65
C GLY A 32 -3.07 -12.96 -5.97
N PRO A 33 -4.26 -12.34 -5.87
CA PRO A 33 -5.12 -12.02 -7.01
C PRO A 33 -4.60 -10.91 -7.94
N PHE A 34 -3.59 -10.16 -7.49
CA PHE A 34 -2.96 -9.03 -8.17
C PHE A 34 -1.49 -9.28 -8.51
N ALA A 35 -0.99 -10.51 -8.31
CA ALA A 35 0.38 -10.86 -8.67
C ALA A 35 0.65 -10.53 -10.15
N ASP A 36 1.66 -9.71 -10.41
CA ASP A 36 2.07 -9.42 -11.78
C ASP A 36 2.90 -10.58 -12.31
N SER A 37 2.35 -11.29 -13.30
CA SER A 37 3.03 -12.38 -14.03
C SER A 37 4.39 -12.00 -14.63
N ARG A 38 4.68 -10.70 -14.73
CA ARG A 38 5.93 -10.15 -15.25
C ARG A 38 6.95 -9.87 -14.16
N VAL A 39 6.98 -10.63 -13.04
CA VAL A 39 8.00 -10.52 -11.97
C VAL A 39 9.36 -10.22 -12.60
N THR A 40 9.68 -8.94 -12.66
CA THR A 40 10.94 -8.48 -13.23
C THR A 40 11.97 -8.76 -12.17
N CYS A 41 13.22 -9.03 -12.55
CA CYS A 41 14.34 -9.19 -11.63
C CYS A 41 14.66 -7.88 -10.87
N GLN A 42 13.67 -7.19 -10.33
CA GLN A 42 13.83 -6.03 -9.46
C GLN A 42 13.99 -6.53 -8.03
N ILE A 43 15.19 -6.28 -7.51
CA ILE A 43 15.67 -6.63 -6.16
C ILE A 43 15.06 -5.70 -5.08
N ASP A 44 14.23 -4.72 -5.47
CA ASP A 44 13.63 -3.78 -4.53
C ASP A 44 12.37 -4.36 -3.88
N THR A 45 12.19 -4.15 -2.58
CA THR A 45 10.97 -4.49 -1.84
C THR A 45 9.79 -3.87 -2.58
N SER A 46 8.96 -4.72 -3.18
CA SER A 46 7.96 -4.30 -4.17
C SER A 46 6.64 -3.96 -3.50
N PHE A 47 6.71 -3.10 -2.49
CA PHE A 47 5.54 -2.51 -1.87
C PHE A 47 4.80 -1.62 -2.88
N ARG A 48 3.47 -1.74 -2.87
CA ARG A 48 2.56 -0.90 -3.65
C ARG A 48 1.24 -0.73 -2.92
N LEU A 49 0.53 0.33 -3.27
CA LEU A 49 -0.86 0.54 -2.88
C LEU A 49 -1.75 0.12 -4.04
N ILE A 50 -2.83 -0.61 -3.75
CA ILE A 50 -3.83 -1.01 -4.74
C ILE A 50 -5.16 -0.38 -4.35
N LEU A 51 -5.75 0.37 -5.25
CA LEU A 51 -7.14 0.78 -5.20
C LEU A 51 -7.97 -0.25 -5.95
N VAL A 52 -8.96 -0.81 -5.28
CA VAL A 52 -9.88 -1.79 -5.85
C VAL A 52 -11.29 -1.51 -5.38
N LYS A 53 -12.30 -1.88 -6.18
CA LYS A 53 -13.70 -1.77 -5.77
C LYS A 53 -13.99 -2.57 -4.51
N LYS A 54 -14.85 -2.02 -3.65
CA LYS A 54 -15.38 -2.69 -2.46
C LYS A 54 -16.13 -3.97 -2.80
N GLU A 55 -16.80 -4.00 -3.95
CA GLU A 55 -17.57 -5.14 -4.46
C GLU A 55 -16.77 -6.04 -5.43
N THR A 56 -15.45 -6.02 -5.37
CA THR A 56 -14.61 -6.86 -6.24
C THR A 56 -14.89 -8.36 -6.03
N THR A 57 -14.81 -9.13 -7.11
CA THR A 57 -14.91 -10.60 -7.10
C THR A 57 -13.58 -11.29 -6.82
N LYS A 58 -12.48 -10.53 -6.73
CA LYS A 58 -11.16 -11.04 -6.39
C LYS A 58 -11.13 -11.55 -4.94
N ASP A 59 -10.42 -12.65 -4.72
CA ASP A 59 -10.20 -13.17 -3.36
C ASP A 59 -9.18 -12.30 -2.61
N LEU A 60 -9.68 -11.47 -1.68
CA LEU A 60 -8.86 -10.60 -0.84
C LEU A 60 -8.45 -11.25 0.50
N SER A 61 -8.59 -12.58 0.66
CA SER A 61 -8.27 -13.30 1.91
C SER A 61 -6.83 -13.08 2.41
N LEU A 62 -5.88 -12.83 1.50
CA LEU A 62 -4.49 -12.51 1.84
C LEU A 62 -4.31 -11.12 2.48
N TYR A 63 -5.24 -10.17 2.22
CA TYR A 63 -5.27 -8.81 2.78
C TYR A 63 -6.01 -8.78 4.13
N SER A 64 -5.65 -9.71 5.02
CA SER A 64 -6.40 -9.97 6.26
C SER A 64 -6.13 -8.97 7.38
N VAL A 65 -5.12 -8.10 7.26
CA VAL A 65 -4.71 -7.18 8.32
C VAL A 65 -5.34 -5.82 8.07
N LYS A 66 -6.32 -5.44 8.90
CA LYS A 66 -7.03 -4.17 8.74
C LYS A 66 -6.44 -3.12 9.69
N VAL A 67 -6.07 -1.96 9.14
CA VAL A 67 -5.68 -0.78 9.94
C VAL A 67 -6.63 0.36 9.62
N GLU A 68 -7.28 0.91 10.65
CA GLU A 68 -8.15 2.09 10.49
C GLU A 68 -7.29 3.34 10.36
N THR A 69 -7.56 4.18 9.35
CA THR A 69 -6.80 5.40 9.10
C THR A 69 -7.72 6.58 8.76
N ALA A 70 -7.14 7.78 8.67
CA ALA A 70 -7.88 8.99 8.29
C ALA A 70 -8.41 8.99 6.84
N VAL A 71 -7.96 8.07 5.99
CA VAL A 71 -8.47 7.87 4.62
C VAL A 71 -9.41 6.66 4.50
N GLY A 72 -9.84 6.11 5.64
CA GLY A 72 -10.56 4.86 5.73
C GLY A 72 -9.64 3.67 6.03
N PRO A 73 -10.18 2.44 6.03
CA PRO A 73 -9.38 1.27 6.35
C PRO A 73 -8.40 0.94 5.23
N ILE A 74 -7.16 0.63 5.61
CA ILE A 74 -6.14 0.06 4.72
C ILE A 74 -6.00 -1.42 5.07
N TYR A 75 -6.19 -2.28 4.06
CA TYR A 75 -6.05 -3.73 4.22
C TYR A 75 -4.67 -4.16 3.74
N ILE A 76 -3.89 -4.73 4.65
CA ILE A 76 -2.49 -5.07 4.43
C ILE A 76 -2.39 -6.56 4.16
N LYS A 77 -1.65 -6.92 3.10
CA LYS A 77 -1.31 -8.30 2.80
C LYS A 77 -0.51 -8.88 3.96
N LYS A 78 -0.91 -10.05 4.48
CA LYS A 78 -0.29 -10.61 5.69
C LYS A 78 1.21 -10.90 5.53
N SER A 79 1.66 -11.28 4.33
CA SER A 79 3.09 -11.49 4.03
C SER A 79 3.92 -10.20 4.11
N ALA A 80 3.30 -9.04 3.94
CA ALA A 80 3.97 -7.74 4.02
C ALA A 80 4.47 -7.41 5.43
N LEU A 81 3.83 -7.96 6.48
CA LEU A 81 4.13 -7.63 7.88
C LEU A 81 5.60 -7.87 8.27
N MET A 82 6.25 -8.88 7.70
CA MET A 82 7.65 -9.19 8.04
C MET A 82 8.66 -8.16 7.52
N TYR A 83 8.22 -7.25 6.64
CA TYR A 83 9.03 -6.20 6.03
C TYR A 83 8.61 -4.79 6.47
N LEU A 84 7.57 -4.69 7.30
CA LEU A 84 7.07 -3.43 7.84
C LEU A 84 7.60 -3.19 9.25
N ASP A 85 7.84 -1.93 9.56
CA ASP A 85 8.13 -1.52 10.94
C ASP A 85 6.84 -1.21 11.70
N ASP A 86 6.94 -1.10 13.03
CA ASP A 86 5.86 -0.62 13.89
C ASP A 86 6.35 0.57 14.73
N PRO A 87 5.90 1.82 14.46
CA PRO A 87 4.94 2.21 13.43
C PRO A 87 5.57 2.27 12.03
N THR A 88 4.73 2.09 11.00
CA THR A 88 5.07 2.43 9.60
C THR A 88 4.36 3.73 9.21
N THR A 89 5.00 4.57 8.40
CA THR A 89 4.47 5.85 7.92
C THR A 89 4.44 5.91 6.40
N ILE A 90 3.29 6.27 5.83
CA ILE A 90 3.16 6.70 4.44
C ILE A 90 3.33 8.22 4.41
N ALA A 91 4.33 8.68 3.65
CA ALA A 91 4.67 10.10 3.51
C ALA A 91 4.83 10.48 2.04
N VAL A 92 4.96 11.77 1.75
CA VAL A 92 5.34 12.27 0.43
C VAL A 92 6.83 12.59 0.40
N GLU A 93 7.53 12.17 -0.64
CA GLU A 93 8.94 12.49 -0.86
C GLU A 93 9.07 13.99 -1.23
N PRO A 94 9.94 14.78 -0.56
CA PRO A 94 10.01 16.22 -0.75
C PRO A 94 10.32 16.70 -2.17
N THR A 95 11.16 15.99 -2.92
CA THR A 95 11.69 16.41 -4.23
C THR A 95 10.77 16.03 -5.39
N TYR A 96 10.41 14.76 -5.51
CA TYR A 96 9.65 14.17 -6.61
C TYR A 96 8.15 14.04 -6.32
N LYS A 97 7.74 14.32 -5.07
CA LYS A 97 6.33 14.25 -4.64
C LYS A 97 5.68 12.86 -4.85
N SER A 98 6.49 11.81 -4.91
CA SER A 98 6.04 10.42 -4.87
C SER A 98 5.61 10.05 -3.46
N LEU A 99 4.71 9.07 -3.32
CA LEU A 99 4.49 8.46 -2.01
C LEU A 99 5.71 7.61 -1.65
N GLN A 100 5.98 7.51 -0.37
CA GLN A 100 7.04 6.69 0.21
C GLN A 100 6.54 6.00 1.48
N LEU A 101 7.09 4.82 1.74
CA LEU A 101 6.87 4.04 2.94
C LEU A 101 8.13 4.10 3.80
N LYS A 102 7.99 4.49 5.07
CA LYS A 102 9.10 4.70 6.00
C LYS A 102 8.77 4.07 7.35
N GLY A 103 9.80 3.73 8.10
CA GLY A 103 9.69 3.34 9.49
C GLY A 103 10.94 3.72 10.29
N PRO A 104 11.03 3.37 11.58
CA PRO A 104 12.21 3.51 12.40
C PRO A 104 13.52 2.96 11.78
N SER A 105 13.45 1.94 10.92
CA SER A 105 14.60 1.38 10.22
C SER A 105 15.07 2.22 9.02
N GLY A 106 14.29 3.23 8.61
CA GLY A 106 14.58 4.12 7.51
C GLY A 106 13.53 4.07 6.40
N LEU A 107 14.00 4.11 5.15
CA LEU A 107 13.15 4.08 3.97
C LEU A 107 12.85 2.62 3.60
N LEU A 108 11.58 2.22 3.67
CA LEU A 108 11.11 0.89 3.25
C LEU A 108 10.79 0.86 1.75
N LYS A 109 10.22 1.96 1.21
CA LYS A 109 9.94 2.15 -0.22
C LYS A 109 9.96 3.63 -0.60
N GLY A 110 10.79 4.04 -1.56
CA GLY A 110 10.87 5.44 -2.00
C GLY A 110 9.83 5.90 -3.02
N ASN A 111 9.32 4.97 -3.82
CA ASN A 111 8.30 5.23 -4.83
C ASN A 111 7.15 4.22 -4.65
N LEU A 112 6.34 4.46 -3.63
CA LEU A 112 5.16 3.66 -3.31
C LEU A 112 4.06 3.98 -4.34
N GLN A 113 3.95 3.15 -5.36
CA GLN A 113 2.99 3.37 -6.45
C GLN A 113 1.55 3.10 -5.98
N ILE A 114 0.60 3.85 -6.54
CA ILE A 114 -0.83 3.54 -6.46
C ILE A 114 -1.22 2.90 -7.78
N ILE A 115 -1.78 1.70 -7.72
CA ILE A 115 -2.28 0.95 -8.88
C ILE A 115 -3.79 0.84 -8.75
N HIS A 116 -4.50 1.09 -9.85
CA HIS A 116 -5.95 0.91 -9.91
C HIS A 116 -6.26 -0.45 -10.53
N HIS A 117 -7.11 -1.23 -9.86
CA HIS A 117 -7.64 -2.49 -10.37
C HIS A 117 -9.18 -2.44 -10.37
N GLU A 118 -9.78 -2.94 -11.45
CA GLU A 118 -11.23 -3.04 -11.61
C GLU A 118 -11.87 -4.10 -10.68
#